data_AF-A0A3D0Z3B1-F1
#
_entry.id   AF-A0A3D0Z3B1-F1
#
_cell.length_a   1.000
_cell.length_b   1.000
_cell.length_c   1.000
_cell.angle_alpha   90.00
_cell.angle_beta   90.00
_cell.angle_gamma   90.00
#
_symmetry.space_group_name_H-M   'P 1'
#
loop_
_entity.id
_entity.type
_entity.pdbx_description
1 polymer ?
#
loop_
_entity_poly.entity_id
_entity_poly.type
_entity_poly.pdbx_seq_one_letter_code
_entity_poly.pdbx_strand_id
1 'polypeptide(L)' 'MPRVKRGVTKRRRHKKILKLARGFRGTRSKLFRPANEAVLHALAYAYRHRRTRKRDFRR' A
#
# COMPACT_ATOMS: atom_id res chain seq x y z
N MET A 1 -23.23 15.52 25.33
CA MET A 1 -21.97 14.90 24.88
C MET A 1 -21.54 15.48 23.52
N PRO A 2 -20.27 15.86 23.32
CA PRO A 2 -19.82 16.44 22.05
C PRO A 2 -19.60 15.37 20.95
N ARG A 3 -19.98 15.68 19.70
CA ARG A 3 -19.82 14.80 18.53
C ARG A 3 -18.44 14.99 17.88
N VAL A 4 -17.60 13.95 17.89
CA VAL A 4 -16.30 13.97 17.19
C VAL A 4 -16.48 13.70 15.69
N LYS A 5 -16.21 14.70 14.84
CA LYS A 5 -16.20 14.56 13.37
C LYS A 5 -14.86 14.01 12.87
N ARG A 6 -14.91 13.31 11.73
CA ARG A 6 -13.74 12.64 11.11
C ARG A 6 -12.65 13.61 10.58
N GLY A 7 -12.96 14.89 10.36
CA GLY A 7 -11.99 15.91 9.97
C GLY A 7 -11.04 15.51 8.82
N VAL A 8 -9.76 15.82 8.96
CA VAL A 8 -8.71 15.59 7.93
C VAL A 8 -8.04 14.22 7.99
N THR A 9 -8.35 13.40 9.00
CA THR A 9 -7.64 12.13 9.28
C THR A 9 -7.79 11.13 8.14
N LYS A 10 -9.00 10.98 7.59
CA LYS A 10 -9.29 10.11 6.43
C LYS A 10 -8.46 10.51 5.21
N ARG A 11 -8.40 11.82 4.90
CA ARG A 11 -7.62 12.35 3.78
C ARG A 11 -6.13 12.07 3.95
N ARG A 12 -5.58 12.26 5.17
CA ARG A 12 -4.18 11.94 5.49
C ARG A 12 -3.89 10.45 5.29
N ARG A 13 -4.78 9.56 5.75
CA ARG A 13 -4.64 8.10 5.54
C ARG A 13 -4.60 7.72 4.06
N HIS A 14 -5.51 8.29 3.25
CA HIS A 14 -5.56 7.98 1.82
C HIS A 14 -4.27 8.44 1.11
N LYS A 15 -3.76 9.63 1.44
CA LYS A 15 -2.49 10.13 0.88
C LYS A 15 -1.30 9.25 1.23
N LYS A 16 -1.25 8.64 2.43
CA LYS A 16 -0.19 7.70 2.80
C LYS A 16 -0.17 6.47 1.87
N ILE A 17 -1.33 5.86 1.63
CA ILE A 17 -1.43 4.69 0.73
C ILE A 17 -1.12 5.06 -0.72
N LEU A 18 -1.64 6.18 -1.21
CA LEU A 18 -1.34 6.64 -2.58
C LEU A 18 0.14 7.00 -2.77
N LYS A 19 0.83 7.46 -1.71
CA LYS A 19 2.28 7.67 -1.74
C LYS A 19 3.04 6.35 -1.87
N LEU A 20 2.58 5.29 -1.21
CA LEU A 20 3.16 3.94 -1.32
C LEU A 20 2.89 3.30 -2.68
N ALA A 21 1.72 3.56 -3.27
CA ALA A 21 1.31 3.03 -4.56
C ALA A 21 1.84 3.82 -5.78
N ARG A 22 2.79 4.75 -5.58
CA ARG A 22 3.40 5.50 -6.68
C ARG A 22 4.11 4.54 -7.64
N GLY A 23 3.95 4.77 -8.93
CA GLY A 23 4.50 3.91 -9.99
C GLY A 23 3.62 2.70 -10.35
N PHE A 24 2.52 2.44 -9.62
CA PHE A 24 1.58 1.40 -10.03
C PHE A 24 0.80 1.80 -11.29
N ARG A 25 0.55 0.83 -12.17
CA ARG A 25 -0.11 1.04 -13.46
C ARG A 25 -1.59 1.44 -13.28
N GLY A 26 -2.02 2.45 -14.02
CA GLY A 26 -3.43 2.82 -14.17
C GLY A 26 -4.10 3.24 -12.85
N THR A 27 -5.27 2.66 -12.58
CA THR A 27 -6.10 3.02 -11.40
C THR A 27 -5.44 2.65 -10.06
N ARG A 28 -4.47 1.73 -10.06
CA ARG A 28 -3.75 1.28 -8.87
C ARG A 28 -2.83 2.33 -8.24
N SER A 29 -2.55 3.44 -8.93
CA SER A 29 -1.82 4.59 -8.36
C SER A 29 -2.68 5.84 -8.11
N LYS A 30 -3.90 5.87 -8.67
CA LYS A 30 -4.79 7.05 -8.64
C LYS A 30 -5.95 6.90 -7.66
N LEU A 31 -6.57 5.72 -7.60
CA LEU A 31 -7.76 5.46 -6.78
C LEU A 31 -7.39 4.75 -5.48
N PHE A 32 -7.90 5.22 -4.34
CA PHE A 32 -7.53 4.68 -3.03
C PHE A 32 -7.85 3.20 -2.86
N ARG A 33 -9.02 2.73 -3.30
CA ARG A 33 -9.45 1.32 -3.12
C ARG A 33 -8.53 0.36 -3.90
N PRO A 34 -8.37 0.50 -5.24
CA PRO A 34 -7.42 -0.32 -6.00
C PRO A 34 -5.96 -0.17 -5.53
N ALA A 35 -5.55 1.04 -5.13
CA ALA A 35 -4.20 1.27 -4.62
C ALA A 35 -3.95 0.50 -3.31
N ASN A 36 -4.92 0.49 -2.41
CA ASN A 36 -4.80 -0.21 -1.14
C ASN A 36 -4.69 -1.73 -1.34
N GLU A 37 -5.52 -2.30 -2.20
CA GLU A 37 -5.45 -3.73 -2.56
C GLU A 37 -4.09 -4.08 -3.17
N ALA A 38 -3.63 -3.29 -4.14
CA ALA A 38 -2.34 -3.51 -4.78
C ALA A 38 -1.17 -3.41 -3.80
N VAL A 39 -1.19 -2.43 -2.88
CA VAL A 39 -0.15 -2.27 -1.85
C VAL A 39 -0.13 -3.46 -0.89
N LEU A 40 -1.30 -3.99 -0.49
CA LEU A 40 -1.37 -5.15 0.39
C LEU A 40 -0.72 -6.39 -0.25
N HIS A 41 -1.03 -6.67 -1.52
CA HIS A 41 -0.39 -7.76 -2.25
C HIS A 41 1.12 -7.54 -2.42
N ALA A 42 1.54 -6.32 -2.77
CA ALA A 42 2.95 -5.98 -2.92
C ALA A 42 3.76 -6.20 -1.63
N LEU A 43 3.18 -5.87 -0.46
CA LEU A 43 3.83 -6.10 0.83
C LEU A 43 3.98 -7.58 1.16
N ALA A 44 2.95 -8.39 0.88
CA ALA A 44 3.01 -9.84 1.05
C ALA A 44 4.07 -10.48 0.14
N TYR A 45 4.12 -10.06 -1.13
CA TYR A 45 5.16 -10.50 -2.06
C TYR A 45 6.55 -10.08 -1.62
N ALA A 46 6.75 -8.83 -1.18
CA ALA A 46 8.04 -8.35 -0.70
C ALA A 46 8.57 -9.20 0.47
N TYR A 47 7.70 -9.61 1.39
CA TYR A 47 8.09 -10.51 2.48
C TYR A 47 8.54 -11.88 1.97
N ARG A 48 7.75 -12.51 1.09
CA ARG A 48 8.09 -13.80 0.47
C ARG A 48 9.40 -13.71 -0.32
N HIS A 49 9.53 -12.71 -1.18
CA HIS A 49 10.68 -12.55 -2.06
C HIS A 49 11.99 -12.28 -1.30
N ARG A 50 11.94 -11.58 -0.15
CA ARG A 50 13.12 -11.44 0.71
C ARG A 50 13.65 -12.79 1.20
N ARG A 51 12.78 -13.77 1.42
CA ARG A 51 13.16 -15.14 1.84
C ARG A 51 13.68 -15.96 0.66
N THR A 52 13.00 -15.92 -0.50
CA THR A 52 13.46 -16.67 -1.69
C THR A 52 14.76 -16.12 -2.25
N ARG A 53 14.97 -14.79 -2.24
CA ARG A 53 16.21 -14.17 -2.72
C ARG A 53 17.46 -14.76 -2.04
N LYS A 54 17.39 -15.04 -0.73
CA LYS A 54 18.49 -15.69 0.00
C LYS A 54 18.79 -17.12 -0.47
N ARG A 55 17.79 -17.82 -1.01
CA ARG A 55 17.93 -19.15 -1.60
C ARG A 55 18.45 -19.05 -3.03
N ASP A 56 17.97 -18.07 -3.78
CA ASP A 56 18.39 -17.80 -5.17
C ASP A 56 19.89 -17.46 -5.22
N PHE A 57 20.42 -16.69 -4.26
CA PHE A 57 21.86 -16.42 -4.12
C PHE A 57 22.71 -17.61 -3.64
N ARG A 58 22.10 -18.65 -3.09
CA ARG A 58 22.82 -19.86 -2.63
C ARG A 58 22.89 -20.95 -3.70
N ARG A 59 22.08 -20.84 -4.75
CA ARG A 59 22.24 -21.65 -5.95
C ARG A 59 23.44 -21.16 -6.73
#